data_AF-A0A512DF80-F1
#
_entry.id   AF-A0A512DF80-F1
#
_cell.length_a   1.000
_cell.length_b   1.000
_cell.length_c   1.000
_cell.angle_alpha   90.00
_cell.angle_beta   90.00
_cell.angle_gamma   90.00
#
_symmetry.space_group_name_H-M   'P 1'
#
loop_
_entity.id
_entity.type
_entity.pdbx_description
1 polymer ?
#
loop_
_entity_poly.entity_id
_entity_poly.type
_entity_poly.pdbx_seq_one_letter_code
_entity_poly.pdbx_strand_id
1 'polypeptide(L)'
;MTRLPLTITDDMVHALAVKEGVCVRPVLRRVTDVTTGDTTVVAIRCGSTREAKCPPCATLARRLRMTQCVEGWHRDDEPDAPAPVTTEGDDDVEQVDVPAAGDGAGERRVRSTRRRMDAPDLPRVPVEARTIGRTFTAPSGVTYRPSMFVTLTLPSYGKVIPGRGVPVDPARYDYRRAALDALHFSKLVDRWVQNLRRGAGYQVQHFAAVEPQRRLAPHLHTALRGAIPRTTIRAVTRGTYHQLWWPPFSDDDVVYDRRHPVWEPETALYVDPDTGLPLPSWAHALDELDADRDARPAHVMRFGTQVDIKGIDGASPDADRAVRYLTKYLTKAVTDTYTDPEGEHVDVAYEAHIDRLHAQLRYLPCSPDCANWLRYGVQPQNPGPGLVAGHCPSKAHDREHLGLGGRRVLVSRKWSGKTLTEHRADRATVVRQVLEAAGIAALEAGRLSAEVLDHDGKPRFVWEDLPVGGRDWATVVAGSVMERRRWREQYEEAKRASDDEGPPVDNRSATTTAATHAA
;
A
#
# COMPACT_ATOMS: atom_id res chain seq x y z
N MET A 1 46.65 -0.49 33.61
CA MET A 1 45.76 -0.54 32.44
C MET A 1 44.32 -0.59 32.92
N THR A 2 43.70 0.58 33.07
CA THR A 2 42.32 0.73 33.53
C THR A 2 41.39 0.34 32.38
N ARG A 3 40.62 -0.75 32.54
CA ARG A 3 39.55 -1.08 31.59
C ARG A 3 38.52 0.04 31.65
N LEU A 4 38.37 0.82 30.56
CA LEU A 4 37.22 1.71 30.42
C LEU A 4 35.94 0.84 30.50
N PRO A 5 34.94 1.22 31.31
CA PRO A 5 33.65 0.57 31.28
C PRO A 5 33.04 0.79 29.89
N LEU A 6 32.65 -0.30 29.22
CA LEU A 6 31.86 -0.26 27.99
C LEU A 6 30.48 0.33 28.32
N THR A 7 30.32 1.63 28.18
CA THR A 7 29.00 2.28 28.17
C THR A 7 28.30 1.91 26.87
N ILE A 8 27.22 1.13 26.98
CA ILE A 8 26.34 0.81 25.87
C ILE A 8 25.68 2.11 25.40
N THR A 9 25.94 2.52 24.16
CA THR A 9 25.34 3.72 23.57
C THR A 9 24.03 3.38 22.85
N ASP A 10 23.20 4.41 22.63
CA ASP A 10 21.95 4.25 21.86
C ASP A 10 22.23 3.71 20.45
N ASP A 11 23.30 4.17 19.79
CA ASP A 11 23.69 3.69 18.46
C ASP A 11 24.05 2.20 18.46
N MET A 12 24.73 1.72 19.50
CA MET A 12 25.06 0.30 19.65
C MET A 12 23.80 -0.54 19.81
N VAL A 13 22.86 -0.11 20.66
CA VAL A 13 21.57 -0.80 20.84
C VAL A 13 20.73 -0.73 19.57
N HIS A 14 20.77 0.39 18.85
CA HIS A 14 20.07 0.56 17.58
C HIS A 14 20.58 -0.44 16.54
N ALA A 15 21.90 -0.47 16.32
CA ALA A 15 22.54 -1.40 15.39
C ALA A 15 22.25 -2.87 15.77
N LEU A 16 22.30 -3.19 17.06
CA LEU A 16 22.00 -4.53 17.56
C LEU A 16 20.52 -4.90 17.34
N ALA A 17 19.59 -4.00 17.62
CA ALA A 17 18.16 -4.20 17.40
C ALA A 17 17.84 -4.41 15.92
N VAL A 18 18.46 -3.61 15.03
CA VAL A 18 18.35 -3.79 13.58
C VAL A 18 18.84 -5.17 13.17
N LYS A 19 20.03 -5.57 13.62
CA LYS A 19 20.62 -6.89 13.33
C LYS A 19 19.72 -8.04 13.80
N GLU A 20 19.11 -7.92 14.97
CA GLU A 20 18.28 -8.98 15.57
C GLU A 20 16.81 -8.95 15.13
N GLY A 21 16.40 -7.93 14.37
CA GLY A 21 15.03 -7.77 13.90
C GLY A 21 14.03 -7.31 14.98
N VAL A 22 14.51 -6.53 15.95
CA VAL A 22 13.74 -5.90 17.02
C VAL A 22 13.35 -4.46 16.64
N CYS A 23 12.14 -4.03 17.00
CA CYS A 23 11.68 -2.69 16.68
C CYS A 23 12.55 -1.63 17.35
N VAL A 24 13.05 -0.65 16.58
CA VAL A 24 13.87 0.46 17.08
C VAL A 24 13.04 1.64 17.60
N ARG A 25 11.72 1.62 17.39
CA ARG A 25 10.79 2.67 17.81
C ARG A 25 9.56 2.09 18.50
N PRO A 26 9.71 1.22 19.52
CA PRO A 26 8.57 0.54 20.09
C PRO A 26 7.60 1.53 20.74
N VAL A 27 6.30 1.25 20.62
CA VAL A 27 5.27 1.90 21.43
C VAL A 27 5.26 1.19 22.78
N LEU A 28 5.46 1.94 23.85
CA LEU A 28 5.50 1.37 25.20
C LEU A 28 4.11 1.43 25.82
N ARG A 29 3.64 0.29 26.29
CA ARG A 29 2.41 0.22 27.09
C ARG A 29 2.69 -0.39 28.44
N ARG A 30 2.01 0.13 29.47
CA ARG A 30 1.87 -0.58 30.75
C ARG A 30 0.74 -1.57 30.59
N VAL A 31 0.93 -2.76 31.10
CA VAL A 31 -0.16 -3.69 31.35
C VAL A 31 -0.21 -3.97 32.85
N THR A 32 -1.40 -3.89 33.43
CA THR A 32 -1.66 -4.19 34.83
C THR A 32 -2.58 -5.41 34.89
N ASP A 33 -2.14 -6.47 35.58
CA ASP A 33 -3.01 -7.58 35.94
C ASP A 33 -3.88 -7.14 37.12
N VAL A 34 -5.18 -6.94 36.89
CA VAL A 34 -6.10 -6.47 37.94
C VAL A 34 -6.34 -7.52 39.04
N THR A 35 -6.02 -8.79 38.78
CA THR A 35 -6.17 -9.87 39.76
C THR A 35 -4.99 -9.93 40.73
N THR A 36 -3.76 -9.69 40.24
CA THR A 36 -2.55 -9.77 41.08
C THR A 36 -2.02 -8.40 41.50
N GLY A 37 -2.39 -7.34 40.79
CA GLY A 37 -1.84 -5.99 40.94
C GLY A 37 -0.49 -5.80 40.22
N ASP A 38 0.04 -6.84 39.56
CA ASP A 38 1.35 -6.78 38.91
C ASP A 38 1.32 -5.89 37.66
N THR A 39 2.30 -5.00 37.55
CA THR A 39 2.48 -4.15 36.36
C THR A 39 3.69 -4.56 35.57
N THR A 40 3.53 -4.70 34.25
CA THR A 40 4.63 -4.98 33.31
C THR A 40 4.66 -3.91 32.23
N VAL A 41 5.84 -3.53 31.77
CA VAL A 41 6.01 -2.65 30.59
C VAL A 41 6.26 -3.54 29.38
N VAL A 42 5.43 -3.37 28.35
CA VAL A 42 5.50 -4.13 27.10
C VAL A 42 5.92 -3.21 25.97
N ALA A 43 6.93 -3.64 25.21
CA ALA A 43 7.39 -2.96 24.01
C ALA A 43 6.65 -3.51 22.77
N ILE A 44 5.72 -2.73 22.24
CA ILE A 44 4.94 -3.09 21.05
C ILE A 44 5.64 -2.57 19.81
N ARG A 45 5.72 -3.40 18.76
CA ARG A 45 6.31 -3.00 17.47
C ARG A 45 5.53 -1.82 16.88
N CYS A 46 6.23 -0.84 16.30
CA CYS A 46 5.60 0.36 15.73
C CYS A 46 4.81 0.16 14.42
N GLY A 47 4.83 -1.04 13.83
CA GLY A 47 4.14 -1.31 12.57
C GLY A 47 4.65 -0.57 11.33
N SER A 48 5.72 0.25 11.44
CA SER A 48 6.18 1.05 10.30
C SER A 48 6.56 0.17 9.11
N THR A 49 5.98 0.49 7.95
CA THR A 49 6.31 -0.15 6.67
C THR A 49 7.55 0.47 6.02
N ARG A 50 8.10 1.56 6.57
CA ARG A 50 9.23 2.30 5.98
C ARG A 50 10.56 1.87 6.56
N GLU A 51 11.48 1.48 5.68
CA GLU A 51 12.81 1.01 6.08
C GLU A 51 13.61 2.11 6.78
N ALA A 52 13.59 3.33 6.25
CA ALA A 52 14.26 4.49 6.86
C ALA A 52 13.72 4.85 8.27
N LYS A 53 12.48 4.46 8.60
CA LYS A 53 11.89 4.73 9.93
C LYS A 53 12.12 3.58 10.92
N CYS A 54 12.01 2.33 10.46
CA CYS A 54 12.23 1.13 11.27
C CYS A 54 12.49 -0.08 10.36
N PRO A 55 13.77 -0.39 10.03
CA PRO A 55 14.10 -1.50 9.12
C PRO A 55 13.54 -2.86 9.57
N PRO A 56 13.53 -3.21 10.88
CA PRO A 56 12.96 -4.46 11.37
C PRO A 56 11.45 -4.61 11.15
N CYS A 57 10.67 -3.56 11.39
CA CYS A 57 9.22 -3.57 11.15
C CYS A 57 8.91 -3.60 9.65
N ALA A 58 9.64 -2.84 8.85
CA ALA A 58 9.48 -2.81 7.41
C ALA A 58 9.79 -4.19 6.78
N THR A 59 10.84 -4.86 7.25
CA THR A 59 11.19 -6.24 6.84
C THR A 59 10.07 -7.23 7.18
N LEU A 60 9.48 -7.12 8.38
CA LEU A 60 8.36 -7.98 8.79
C LEU A 60 7.12 -7.75 7.91
N ALA A 61 6.75 -6.49 7.67
CA ALA A 61 5.64 -6.13 6.79
C ALA A 61 5.86 -6.65 5.36
N ARG A 62 7.09 -6.52 4.84
CA ARG A 62 7.48 -7.07 3.54
C ARG A 62 7.30 -8.58 3.47
N ARG A 63 7.76 -9.33 4.47
CA ARG A 63 7.59 -10.79 4.55
C ARG A 63 6.12 -11.19 4.60
N LEU A 64 5.30 -10.47 5.38
CA LEU A 64 3.86 -10.72 5.46
C LEU A 64 3.19 -10.55 4.08
N ARG A 65 3.55 -9.49 3.34
CA ARG A 65 3.05 -9.26 1.98
C ARG A 65 3.57 -10.29 0.97
N MET A 66 4.77 -10.83 1.13
CA MET A 66 5.26 -11.95 0.32
C MET A 66 4.39 -13.19 0.52
N THR A 67 4.11 -13.55 1.78
CA THR A 67 3.21 -14.67 2.12
C THR A 67 1.83 -14.47 1.48
N GLN A 68 1.21 -13.30 1.65
CA GLN A 68 -0.06 -12.98 1.02
C GLN A 68 0.00 -13.11 -0.52
N CYS A 69 1.08 -12.64 -1.15
CA CYS A 69 1.26 -12.74 -2.60
C CYS A 69 1.33 -14.21 -3.05
N VAL A 70 2.12 -15.04 -2.37
CA VAL A 70 2.30 -16.47 -2.69
C VAL A 70 1.01 -17.24 -2.53
N GLU A 71 0.29 -17.07 -1.41
CA GLU A 71 -0.94 -17.81 -1.11
C GLU A 71 -2.07 -17.55 -2.12
N GLY A 72 -2.08 -16.37 -2.77
CA GLY A 72 -3.14 -16.03 -3.73
C GLY A 72 -2.78 -16.24 -5.20
N TRP A 73 -1.52 -16.23 -5.63
CA TRP A 73 -1.21 -16.07 -7.06
C TRP A 73 -1.64 -17.27 -7.91
N HIS A 74 -1.21 -18.47 -7.54
CA HIS A 74 -1.43 -19.69 -8.32
C HIS A 74 -2.48 -20.60 -7.68
N ARG A 75 -3.35 -20.03 -6.84
CA ARG A 75 -4.40 -20.76 -6.13
C ARG A 75 -5.32 -21.53 -7.08
N ASP A 76 -5.71 -22.73 -6.67
CA ASP A 76 -6.47 -23.70 -7.46
C ASP A 76 -7.90 -23.97 -6.97
N ASP A 77 -8.25 -23.42 -5.81
CA ASP A 77 -9.58 -23.40 -5.22
C ASP A 77 -10.14 -21.97 -5.09
N GLU A 78 -11.47 -21.85 -5.01
CA GLU A 78 -12.13 -20.54 -4.90
C GLU A 78 -12.00 -20.08 -3.44
N PRO A 79 -11.37 -18.93 -3.17
CA PRO A 79 -11.25 -18.45 -1.81
C PRO A 79 -12.62 -18.03 -1.27
N ASP A 80 -12.83 -18.34 0.00
CA ASP A 80 -13.97 -17.81 0.75
C ASP A 80 -13.97 -16.27 0.70
N ALA A 81 -15.16 -15.69 0.78
CA ALA A 81 -15.25 -14.25 0.96
C ALA A 81 -14.67 -13.92 2.35
N PRO A 82 -13.70 -12.97 2.46
CA PRO A 82 -13.22 -12.56 3.77
C PRO A 82 -14.39 -12.00 4.58
N ALA A 83 -14.39 -12.27 5.89
CA ALA A 83 -15.37 -11.70 6.81
C ALA A 83 -15.41 -10.16 6.67
N PRO A 84 -16.60 -9.53 6.79
CA PRO A 84 -16.69 -8.07 6.74
C PRO A 84 -15.80 -7.47 7.84
N VAL A 85 -14.86 -6.61 7.45
CA VAL A 85 -13.95 -5.92 8.37
C VAL A 85 -14.78 -4.97 9.23
N THR A 86 -14.85 -5.21 10.54
CA THR A 86 -15.27 -4.18 11.51
C THR A 86 -14.15 -3.15 11.60
N THR A 87 -14.45 -1.90 11.26
CA THR A 87 -13.49 -0.79 11.23
C THR A 87 -13.07 -0.38 12.64
N GLU A 88 -12.19 -1.14 13.28
CA GLU A 88 -11.44 -0.68 14.45
C GLU A 88 -9.95 -1.01 14.29
N GLY A 89 -9.16 0.03 14.03
CA GLY A 89 -7.75 0.08 14.45
C GLY A 89 -6.62 -0.36 13.51
N ASP A 90 -6.85 -0.73 12.24
CA ASP A 90 -5.75 -1.02 11.31
C ASP A 90 -5.75 0.00 10.14
N ASP A 91 -4.69 0.81 10.03
CA ASP A 91 -4.44 1.76 8.91
C ASP A 91 -4.33 1.04 7.53
N ASP A 92 -4.42 -0.30 7.53
CA ASP A 92 -4.32 -1.21 6.39
C ASP A 92 -5.68 -1.79 5.89
N VAL A 93 -6.82 -1.09 6.07
CA VAL A 93 -8.13 -1.40 5.46
C VAL A 93 -8.07 -1.72 3.95
N GLU A 94 -8.02 -2.99 3.54
CA GLU A 94 -7.93 -3.45 2.15
C GLU A 94 -8.83 -2.67 1.17
N GLN A 95 -8.33 -2.34 -0.02
CA GLN A 95 -9.10 -1.52 -0.97
C GLN A 95 -10.40 -2.23 -1.32
N VAL A 96 -11.48 -1.49 -1.06
CA VAL A 96 -12.82 -1.88 -1.34
C VAL A 96 -13.01 -1.89 -2.86
N ASP A 97 -13.28 -3.05 -3.44
CA ASP A 97 -13.91 -3.21 -4.76
C ASP A 97 -15.39 -2.73 -4.67
N VAL A 98 -15.62 -1.51 -4.20
CA VAL A 98 -16.92 -0.83 -4.18
C VAL A 98 -16.69 0.49 -4.91
N PRO A 99 -17.52 0.84 -5.91
CA PRO A 99 -17.43 2.14 -6.53
C PRO A 99 -17.71 3.18 -5.45
N ALA A 100 -16.73 4.03 -5.12
CA ALA A 100 -16.81 5.11 -4.12
C ALA A 100 -18.26 5.49 -3.79
N ALA A 101 -18.79 4.88 -2.72
CA ALA A 101 -19.98 5.35 -2.07
C ALA A 101 -19.44 6.39 -1.10
N GLY A 102 -19.66 7.67 -1.41
CA GLY A 102 -19.64 8.66 -0.35
C GLY A 102 -20.82 8.32 0.54
N ASP A 103 -20.54 7.89 1.76
CA ASP A 103 -21.57 7.75 2.78
C ASP A 103 -21.98 9.15 3.22
N GLY A 104 -22.92 9.69 2.47
CA GLY A 104 -23.84 10.75 2.86
C GLY A 104 -25.17 10.37 2.23
N ALA A 105 -26.24 10.38 3.02
CA ALA A 105 -27.60 10.07 2.57
C ALA A 105 -28.14 11.16 1.62
N GLY A 106 -27.54 11.27 0.43
CA GLY A 106 -27.97 12.11 -0.67
C GLY A 106 -27.97 11.30 -1.96
N GLU A 107 -28.85 11.65 -2.89
CA GLU A 107 -28.87 11.03 -4.22
C GLU A 107 -27.48 11.08 -4.85
N ARG A 108 -26.92 9.91 -5.17
CA ARG A 108 -25.61 9.78 -5.77
C ARG A 108 -25.56 10.61 -7.06
N ARG A 109 -24.74 11.66 -7.11
CA ARG A 109 -24.53 12.49 -8.31
C ARG A 109 -24.02 11.60 -9.46
N VAL A 110 -24.89 11.24 -10.40
CA VAL A 110 -24.55 10.45 -11.59
C VAL A 110 -24.33 11.39 -12.76
N ARG A 111 -23.08 11.81 -12.97
CA ARG A 111 -22.71 12.53 -14.19
C ARG A 111 -22.59 11.53 -15.34
N SER A 112 -23.33 11.77 -16.42
CA SER A 112 -23.11 11.07 -17.69
C SER A 112 -21.76 11.49 -18.26
N THR A 113 -20.69 10.80 -17.87
CA THR A 113 -19.37 11.03 -18.46
C THR A 113 -19.42 10.51 -19.89
N ARG A 114 -19.60 11.42 -20.86
CA ARG A 114 -19.69 11.07 -22.28
C ARG A 114 -18.53 10.14 -22.64
N ARG A 115 -18.85 8.95 -23.16
CA ARG A 115 -17.83 7.99 -23.59
C ARG A 115 -16.99 8.68 -24.66
N ARG A 116 -15.67 8.66 -24.47
CA ARG A 116 -14.73 9.17 -25.47
C ARG A 116 -14.81 8.35 -26.75
N MET A 117 -14.98 9.02 -27.90
CA MET A 117 -15.09 8.39 -29.22
C MET A 117 -13.74 7.89 -29.76
N ASP A 118 -12.63 8.43 -29.25
CA ASP A 118 -11.26 8.02 -29.63
C ASP A 118 -10.74 6.80 -28.83
N ALA A 119 -11.52 6.28 -27.88
CA ALA A 119 -11.15 5.08 -27.14
C ALA A 119 -11.63 3.82 -27.87
N PRO A 120 -10.76 2.81 -28.09
CA PRO A 120 -11.14 1.58 -28.78
C PRO A 120 -12.23 0.83 -28.02
N ASP A 121 -13.05 0.08 -28.76
CA ASP A 121 -13.99 -0.86 -28.16
C ASP A 121 -13.25 -2.01 -27.48
N LEU A 122 -13.69 -2.32 -26.27
CA LEU A 122 -13.18 -3.44 -25.49
C LEU A 122 -14.03 -4.70 -25.77
N PRO A 123 -13.42 -5.90 -25.72
CA PRO A 123 -14.17 -7.15 -25.81
C PRO A 123 -15.29 -7.20 -24.76
N ARG A 124 -16.49 -7.58 -25.18
CA ARG A 124 -17.62 -7.81 -24.28
C ARG A 124 -17.79 -9.31 -24.14
N VAL A 125 -17.37 -9.84 -23.00
CA VAL A 125 -17.48 -11.26 -22.66
C VAL A 125 -18.42 -11.38 -21.45
N PRO A 126 -19.32 -12.39 -21.39
CA PRO A 126 -20.05 -12.70 -20.17
C PRO A 126 -19.08 -12.88 -19.00
N VAL A 127 -19.37 -12.26 -17.85
CA VAL A 127 -18.49 -12.32 -16.67
C VAL A 127 -18.97 -13.42 -15.75
N GLU A 128 -18.16 -14.46 -15.60
CA GLU A 128 -18.40 -15.55 -14.66
C GLU A 128 -18.05 -15.15 -13.22
N ALA A 129 -18.80 -15.65 -12.24
CA ALA A 129 -18.58 -15.42 -10.81
C ALA A 129 -17.47 -16.30 -10.21
N ARG A 130 -16.38 -16.50 -10.97
CA ARG A 130 -15.19 -17.26 -10.55
C ARG A 130 -13.97 -16.35 -10.45
N THR A 131 -13.05 -16.67 -9.56
CA THR A 131 -11.79 -15.95 -9.40
C THR A 131 -10.60 -16.70 -10.01
N ILE A 132 -10.75 -18.00 -10.25
CA ILE A 132 -9.69 -18.86 -10.75
C ILE A 132 -9.63 -18.84 -12.29
N GLY A 133 -8.40 -18.84 -12.82
CA GLY A 133 -8.13 -18.94 -14.25
C GLY A 133 -8.37 -20.34 -14.83
N ARG A 134 -8.38 -20.40 -16.18
CA ARG A 134 -8.50 -21.67 -16.90
C ARG A 134 -7.27 -22.55 -16.68
N THR A 135 -7.49 -23.85 -16.64
CA THR A 135 -6.45 -24.88 -16.62
C THR A 135 -6.14 -25.35 -18.03
N PHE A 136 -4.89 -25.75 -18.28
CA PHE A 136 -4.40 -26.25 -19.56
C PHE A 136 -3.76 -27.63 -19.36
N THR A 137 -3.76 -28.45 -20.40
CA THR A 137 -3.10 -29.76 -20.39
C THR A 137 -2.01 -29.74 -21.46
N ALA A 138 -0.77 -29.98 -21.05
CA ALA A 138 0.36 -30.11 -21.96
C ALA A 138 0.26 -31.41 -22.77
N PRO A 139 0.96 -31.54 -23.92
CA PRO A 139 1.02 -32.80 -24.67
C PRO A 139 1.53 -33.99 -23.84
N SER A 140 2.29 -33.73 -22.77
CA SER A 140 2.75 -34.73 -21.80
C SER A 140 1.65 -35.25 -20.86
N GLY A 141 0.41 -34.74 -20.96
CA GLY A 141 -0.69 -35.05 -20.05
C GLY A 141 -0.67 -34.24 -18.75
N VAL A 142 0.38 -33.46 -18.49
CA VAL A 142 0.49 -32.64 -17.27
C VAL A 142 -0.49 -31.47 -17.34
N THR A 143 -1.37 -31.40 -16.36
CA THR A 143 -2.32 -30.30 -16.15
C THR A 143 -1.65 -29.16 -15.39
N TYR A 144 -1.73 -27.93 -15.91
CA TYR A 144 -1.13 -26.75 -15.29
C TYR A 144 -2.05 -25.52 -15.40
N ARG A 145 -1.90 -24.58 -14.46
CA ARG A 145 -2.66 -23.34 -14.41
C ARG A 145 -1.72 -22.13 -14.42
N PRO A 146 -1.38 -21.60 -15.61
CA PRO A 146 -0.50 -20.45 -15.71
C PRO A 146 -1.20 -19.21 -15.20
N SER A 147 -0.43 -18.37 -14.52
CA SER A 147 -0.81 -17.02 -14.14
C SER A 147 0.07 -16.02 -14.86
N MET A 148 -0.14 -14.73 -14.64
CA MET A 148 0.56 -13.71 -15.39
C MET A 148 1.23 -12.68 -14.50
N PHE A 149 2.31 -12.12 -15.02
CA PHE A 149 2.94 -10.93 -14.50
C PHE A 149 2.90 -9.84 -15.56
N VAL A 150 2.28 -8.72 -15.23
CA VAL A 150 2.09 -7.61 -16.16
C VAL A 150 2.72 -6.35 -15.59
N THR A 151 3.44 -5.62 -16.44
CA THR A 151 3.93 -4.28 -16.11
C THR A 151 3.28 -3.24 -17.00
N LEU A 152 2.67 -2.23 -16.37
CA LEU A 152 2.08 -1.08 -17.05
C LEU A 152 2.85 0.19 -16.69
N THR A 153 3.02 1.07 -17.67
CA THR A 153 3.76 2.33 -17.49
C THR A 153 2.89 3.50 -17.88
N LEU A 154 3.07 4.63 -17.21
CA LEU A 154 2.53 5.91 -17.67
C LEU A 154 3.26 6.41 -18.93
N PRO A 155 2.68 7.35 -19.70
CA PRO A 155 3.32 7.92 -20.88
C PRO A 155 4.61 8.68 -20.53
N SER A 156 5.26 9.19 -21.58
CA SER A 156 6.36 10.13 -21.44
C SER A 156 5.84 11.56 -21.28
N TYR A 157 6.52 12.36 -20.45
CA TYR A 157 6.25 13.79 -20.24
C TYR A 157 7.35 14.68 -20.86
N GLY A 158 8.33 14.07 -21.50
CA GLY A 158 9.49 14.74 -22.08
C GLY A 158 10.65 13.76 -22.24
N LYS A 159 11.63 14.11 -23.09
CA LYS A 159 12.81 13.27 -23.29
C LYS A 159 13.65 13.23 -22.01
N VAL A 160 14.04 12.04 -21.57
CA VAL A 160 14.93 11.83 -20.42
C VAL A 160 16.28 11.29 -20.86
N ILE A 161 17.32 11.57 -20.09
CA ILE A 161 18.67 11.06 -20.28
C ILE A 161 18.66 9.55 -19.97
N PRO A 162 19.00 8.68 -20.96
CA PRO A 162 19.04 7.25 -20.76
C PRO A 162 19.94 6.87 -19.58
N GLY A 163 19.49 5.94 -18.75
CA GLY A 163 20.27 5.48 -17.60
C GLY A 163 20.47 6.52 -16.49
N ARG A 164 19.89 7.73 -16.56
CA ARG A 164 19.83 8.68 -15.44
C ARG A 164 18.41 8.97 -14.99
N GLY A 165 17.45 9.04 -15.92
CA GLY A 165 16.04 9.32 -15.62
C GLY A 165 15.71 10.80 -15.46
N VAL A 166 16.71 11.68 -15.57
CA VAL A 166 16.54 13.15 -15.54
C VAL A 166 16.08 13.65 -16.92
N PRO A 167 15.18 14.65 -17.01
CA PRO A 167 14.82 15.28 -18.28
C PRO A 167 16.06 15.87 -19.00
N VAL A 168 16.12 15.69 -20.32
CA VAL A 168 17.14 16.34 -21.17
C VAL A 168 16.97 17.86 -21.15
N ASP A 169 15.72 18.32 -21.16
CA ASP A 169 15.35 19.73 -21.02
C ASP A 169 14.27 19.84 -19.92
N PRO A 170 14.65 20.22 -18.68
CA PRO A 170 13.70 20.40 -17.59
C PRO A 170 12.69 21.53 -17.82
N ALA A 171 12.93 22.49 -18.71
CA ALA A 171 11.97 23.56 -18.99
C ALA A 171 10.84 23.09 -19.92
N ARG A 172 11.11 22.10 -20.78
CA ARG A 172 10.12 21.51 -21.70
C ARG A 172 9.44 20.24 -21.19
N TYR A 173 9.85 19.75 -20.02
CA TYR A 173 9.24 18.58 -19.41
C TYR A 173 7.90 18.94 -18.77
N ASP A 174 6.84 18.20 -19.09
CA ASP A 174 5.48 18.44 -18.60
C ASP A 174 5.32 17.90 -17.16
N TYR A 175 5.89 18.64 -16.20
CA TYR A 175 5.83 18.31 -14.78
C TYR A 175 4.41 18.35 -14.22
N ARG A 176 3.58 19.26 -14.73
CA ARG A 176 2.19 19.41 -14.28
C ARG A 176 1.41 18.14 -14.58
N ARG A 177 1.50 17.63 -15.81
CA ARG A 177 0.87 16.36 -16.18
C ARG A 177 1.46 15.18 -15.45
N ALA A 178 2.78 15.13 -15.28
CA ALA A 178 3.45 14.07 -14.52
C ALA A 178 2.92 14.01 -13.07
N ALA A 179 2.76 15.15 -12.42
CA ALA A 179 2.21 15.26 -11.08
C ALA A 179 0.73 14.84 -11.01
N LEU A 180 -0.10 15.29 -11.96
CA LEU A 180 -1.52 14.90 -12.00
C LEU A 180 -1.73 13.41 -12.27
N ASP A 181 -0.95 12.83 -13.18
CA ASP A 181 -0.98 11.40 -13.43
C ASP A 181 -0.54 10.62 -12.19
N ALA A 182 0.46 11.11 -11.44
CA ALA A 182 0.88 10.48 -10.19
C ALA A 182 -0.20 10.53 -9.11
N LEU A 183 -0.82 11.70 -8.89
CA LEU A 183 -1.90 11.89 -7.90
C LEU A 183 -3.10 10.97 -8.11
N HIS A 184 -3.40 10.64 -9.37
CA HIS A 184 -4.60 9.89 -9.72
C HIS A 184 -4.31 8.49 -10.26
N PHE A 185 -3.05 8.03 -10.23
CA PHE A 185 -2.63 6.78 -10.83
C PHE A 185 -3.47 5.57 -10.40
N SER A 186 -3.79 5.48 -9.10
CA SER A 186 -4.63 4.42 -8.55
C SER A 186 -5.99 4.33 -9.23
N LYS A 187 -6.62 5.47 -9.54
CA LYS A 187 -7.91 5.52 -10.24
C LYS A 187 -7.82 4.95 -11.66
N LEU A 188 -6.68 5.15 -12.34
CA LEU A 188 -6.45 4.53 -13.66
C LEU A 188 -6.25 3.02 -13.54
N VAL A 189 -5.52 2.56 -12.51
CA VAL A 189 -5.34 1.13 -12.22
C VAL A 189 -6.69 0.47 -11.91
N ASP A 190 -7.53 1.09 -11.08
CA ASP A 190 -8.87 0.57 -10.77
C ASP A 190 -9.71 0.40 -12.04
N ARG A 191 -9.70 1.41 -12.94
CA ARG A 191 -10.38 1.32 -14.24
C ARG A 191 -9.81 0.22 -15.13
N TRP A 192 -8.50 0.02 -15.09
CA TRP A 192 -7.85 -1.05 -15.84
C TRP A 192 -8.28 -2.42 -15.36
N VAL A 193 -8.30 -2.66 -14.04
CA VAL A 193 -8.75 -3.93 -13.46
C VAL A 193 -10.23 -4.18 -13.77
N GLN A 194 -11.09 -3.17 -13.66
CA GLN A 194 -12.51 -3.27 -14.04
C GLN A 194 -12.68 -3.67 -15.51
N ASN A 195 -11.94 -3.01 -16.42
CA ASN A 195 -11.97 -3.31 -17.84
C ASN A 195 -11.37 -4.70 -18.14
N LEU A 196 -10.34 -5.11 -17.41
CA LEU A 196 -9.72 -6.41 -17.53
C LEU A 196 -10.68 -7.53 -17.16
N ARG A 197 -11.41 -7.40 -16.04
CA ARG A 197 -12.45 -8.37 -15.63
C ARG A 197 -13.53 -8.53 -16.71
N ARG A 198 -13.98 -7.42 -17.30
CA ARG A 198 -14.96 -7.42 -18.41
C ARG A 198 -14.40 -8.07 -19.69
N GLY A 199 -13.15 -7.75 -20.04
CA GLY A 199 -12.52 -8.27 -21.25
C GLY A 199 -12.06 -9.73 -21.11
N ALA A 200 -11.77 -10.19 -19.90
CA ALA A 200 -11.34 -11.56 -19.60
C ALA A 200 -12.51 -12.51 -19.32
N GLY A 201 -13.67 -11.99 -18.90
CA GLY A 201 -14.88 -12.78 -18.64
C GLY A 201 -14.93 -13.47 -17.27
N TYR A 202 -14.12 -13.02 -16.29
CA TYR A 202 -14.16 -13.54 -14.91
C TYR A 202 -13.64 -12.51 -13.91
N GLN A 203 -13.80 -12.78 -12.61
CA GLN A 203 -13.33 -11.91 -11.53
C GLN A 203 -11.82 -12.05 -11.35
N VAL A 204 -11.04 -11.54 -12.31
CA VAL A 204 -9.58 -11.49 -12.26
C VAL A 204 -9.13 -10.90 -10.92
N GLN A 205 -8.34 -11.70 -10.19
CA GLN A 205 -7.69 -11.27 -8.96
C GLN A 205 -6.27 -10.82 -9.28
N HIS A 206 -5.80 -9.84 -8.51
CA HIS A 206 -4.48 -9.27 -8.68
C HIS A 206 -3.82 -8.95 -7.34
N PHE A 207 -2.50 -9.02 -7.34
CA PHE A 207 -1.61 -8.43 -6.35
C PHE A 207 -0.64 -7.54 -7.08
N ALA A 208 -0.68 -6.24 -6.80
CA ALA A 208 0.11 -5.25 -7.51
C ALA A 208 0.90 -4.36 -6.56
N ALA A 209 2.02 -3.87 -7.07
CA ALA A 209 2.85 -2.87 -6.45
C ALA A 209 3.05 -1.69 -7.41
N VAL A 210 2.94 -0.49 -6.85
CA VAL A 210 3.24 0.77 -7.52
C VAL A 210 4.65 1.18 -7.15
N GLU A 211 5.49 1.33 -8.16
CA GLU A 211 6.88 1.75 -8.03
C GLU A 211 7.08 3.07 -8.82
N PRO A 212 8.09 3.89 -8.50
CA PRO A 212 8.55 4.91 -9.43
C PRO A 212 9.47 4.30 -10.48
N GLN A 213 9.31 4.70 -11.73
CA GLN A 213 10.39 4.53 -12.71
C GLN A 213 11.55 5.46 -12.37
N ARG A 214 12.72 5.21 -12.96
CA ARG A 214 13.85 6.12 -12.82
C ARG A 214 13.50 7.56 -13.21
N ARG A 215 12.52 7.78 -14.10
CA ARG A 215 11.98 9.12 -14.43
C ARG A 215 10.86 9.62 -13.49
N LEU A 216 10.73 9.06 -12.30
CA LEU A 216 9.72 9.35 -11.26
C LEU A 216 8.26 9.01 -11.63
N ALA A 217 7.94 8.80 -12.90
CA ALA A 217 6.61 8.38 -13.33
C ALA A 217 6.22 7.01 -12.71
N PRO A 218 5.03 6.89 -12.10
CA PRO A 218 4.55 5.62 -11.59
C PRO A 218 4.47 4.51 -12.65
N HIS A 219 4.85 3.29 -12.26
CA HIS A 219 4.57 2.05 -12.97
C HIS A 219 3.84 1.06 -12.06
N LEU A 220 2.98 0.25 -12.68
CA LEU A 220 2.30 -0.86 -12.02
C LEU A 220 3.03 -2.15 -12.36
N HIS A 221 3.44 -2.89 -11.35
CA HIS A 221 3.78 -4.30 -11.49
C HIS A 221 2.67 -5.12 -10.86
N THR A 222 2.09 -6.06 -11.60
CA THR A 222 0.94 -6.83 -11.12
C THR A 222 1.09 -8.31 -11.42
N ALA A 223 0.98 -9.12 -10.38
CA ALA A 223 0.59 -10.52 -10.47
C ALA A 223 -0.91 -10.58 -10.77
N LEU A 224 -1.29 -11.40 -11.74
CA LEU A 224 -2.68 -11.69 -12.08
C LEU A 224 -2.91 -13.18 -11.94
N ARG A 225 -4.00 -13.58 -11.29
CA ARG A 225 -4.42 -14.99 -11.24
C ARG A 225 -5.06 -15.38 -12.57
N GLY A 226 -4.49 -16.40 -13.22
CA GLY A 226 -5.01 -16.97 -14.46
C GLY A 226 -4.40 -16.40 -15.73
N ALA A 227 -4.63 -17.10 -16.84
CA ALA A 227 -4.12 -16.73 -18.16
C ALA A 227 -5.15 -15.97 -18.99
N ILE A 228 -4.74 -14.80 -19.47
CA ILE A 228 -5.54 -13.88 -20.28
C ILE A 228 -4.80 -13.66 -21.61
N PRO A 229 -5.48 -13.69 -22.77
CA PRO A 229 -4.81 -13.42 -24.04
C PRO A 229 -4.06 -12.09 -24.04
N ARG A 230 -2.81 -12.10 -24.53
CA ARG A 230 -1.98 -10.88 -24.62
C ARG A 230 -2.65 -9.77 -25.42
N THR A 231 -3.41 -10.13 -26.45
CA THR A 231 -4.23 -9.21 -27.26
C THR A 231 -5.29 -8.52 -26.43
N THR A 232 -5.99 -9.24 -25.55
CA THR A 232 -6.97 -8.68 -24.61
C THR A 232 -6.32 -7.69 -23.64
N ILE A 233 -5.20 -8.06 -23.02
CA ILE A 233 -4.49 -7.16 -22.09
C ILE A 233 -4.07 -5.87 -22.81
N ARG A 234 -3.45 -5.99 -24.00
CA ARG A 234 -3.06 -4.81 -24.80
C ARG A 234 -4.24 -3.95 -25.19
N ALA A 235 -5.36 -4.55 -25.59
CA ALA A 235 -6.58 -3.84 -25.94
C ALA A 235 -7.17 -3.10 -24.73
N VAL A 236 -7.24 -3.76 -23.56
CA VAL A 236 -7.69 -3.18 -22.30
C VAL A 236 -6.80 -2.03 -21.88
N THR A 237 -5.47 -2.20 -21.90
CA THR A 237 -4.53 -1.12 -21.55
C THR A 237 -4.70 0.08 -22.47
N ARG A 238 -4.77 -0.12 -23.79
CA ARG A 238 -4.97 0.96 -24.78
C ARG A 238 -6.34 1.64 -24.65
N GLY A 239 -7.38 0.88 -24.30
CA GLY A 239 -8.74 1.39 -24.15
C GLY A 239 -9.05 2.01 -22.79
N THR A 240 -8.17 1.85 -21.80
CA THR A 240 -8.39 2.37 -20.45
C THR A 240 -7.92 3.82 -20.34
N TYR A 241 -8.83 4.67 -19.85
CA TYR A 241 -8.56 6.06 -19.52
C TYR A 241 -9.31 6.44 -18.25
N HIS A 242 -8.84 7.49 -17.57
CA HIS A 242 -9.51 8.10 -16.42
C HIS A 242 -9.75 9.59 -16.73
N GLN A 243 -11.00 10.04 -16.58
CA GLN A 243 -11.38 11.45 -16.73
C GLN A 243 -11.67 12.05 -15.35
N LEU A 244 -11.00 13.15 -15.05
CA LEU A 244 -11.19 13.91 -13.82
C LEU A 244 -12.16 15.05 -14.10
N TRP A 245 -13.41 14.87 -13.68
CA TRP A 245 -14.48 15.86 -13.83
C TRP A 245 -14.59 16.71 -12.57
N TRP A 246 -13.61 17.59 -12.39
CA TRP A 246 -13.52 18.54 -11.29
C TRP A 246 -13.60 19.98 -11.81
N PRO A 247 -13.89 20.97 -10.95
CA PRO A 247 -13.78 22.37 -11.31
C PRO A 247 -12.41 22.68 -11.94
N PRO A 248 -12.30 23.66 -12.85
CA PRO A 248 -11.02 24.03 -13.45
C PRO A 248 -9.96 24.41 -12.38
N PHE A 249 -8.72 23.99 -12.59
CA PHE A 249 -7.59 24.27 -11.69
C PHE A 249 -6.25 24.40 -12.43
N SER A 250 -6.29 24.85 -13.68
CA SER A 250 -5.10 25.18 -14.48
C SER A 250 -4.34 26.39 -13.91
N ASP A 251 -3.19 26.71 -14.49
CA ASP A 251 -2.41 27.87 -14.05
C ASP A 251 -3.16 29.19 -14.32
N ASP A 252 -4.03 29.20 -15.34
CA ASP A 252 -4.90 30.34 -15.68
C ASP A 252 -6.11 30.48 -14.73
N ASP A 253 -6.44 29.43 -13.97
CA ASP A 253 -7.55 29.41 -13.02
C ASP A 253 -7.14 29.84 -11.60
N VAL A 254 -5.88 30.22 -11.38
CA VAL A 254 -5.39 30.62 -10.06
C VAL A 254 -6.01 31.96 -9.66
N VAL A 255 -6.85 31.93 -8.62
CA VAL A 255 -7.47 33.13 -8.05
C VAL A 255 -6.62 33.69 -6.91
N TYR A 256 -6.12 32.80 -6.04
CA TYR A 256 -5.42 33.16 -4.80
C TYR A 256 -3.97 32.67 -4.81
N ASP A 257 -3.04 33.57 -5.10
CA ASP A 257 -1.60 33.27 -5.05
C ASP A 257 -0.91 33.85 -3.81
N ARG A 258 -0.90 35.18 -3.66
CA ARG A 258 -0.24 35.88 -2.54
C ARG A 258 -1.18 36.25 -1.39
N ARG A 259 -2.48 36.34 -1.66
CA ARG A 259 -3.53 36.52 -0.65
C ARG A 259 -4.33 35.23 -0.56
N HIS A 260 -4.74 34.88 0.64
CA HIS A 260 -5.40 33.60 0.90
C HIS A 260 -6.79 33.83 1.50
N PRO A 261 -7.76 32.98 1.14
CA PRO A 261 -9.05 32.95 1.80
C PRO A 261 -8.93 32.81 3.31
N VAL A 262 -9.83 33.46 4.05
CA VAL A 262 -9.84 33.48 5.51
C VAL A 262 -10.96 32.59 6.02
N TRP A 263 -10.70 31.82 7.07
CA TRP A 263 -11.74 31.05 7.75
C TRP A 263 -12.62 31.96 8.59
N GLU A 264 -13.93 31.94 8.35
CA GLU A 264 -14.94 32.67 9.13
C GLU A 264 -15.59 31.71 10.15
N PRO A 265 -15.27 31.81 11.45
CA PRO A 265 -15.72 30.86 12.46
C PRO A 265 -17.25 30.81 12.63
N GLU A 266 -17.95 31.92 12.42
CA GLU A 266 -19.41 31.98 12.64
C GLU A 266 -20.19 31.21 11.58
N THR A 267 -19.73 31.27 10.32
CA THR A 267 -20.38 30.57 9.20
C THR A 267 -19.75 29.22 8.90
N ALA A 268 -18.57 28.94 9.46
CA ALA A 268 -17.74 27.78 9.16
C ALA A 268 -17.41 27.65 7.66
N LEU A 269 -17.11 28.78 7.01
CA LEU A 269 -16.77 28.86 5.59
C LEU A 269 -15.47 29.64 5.40
N TYR A 270 -14.83 29.41 4.25
CA TYR A 270 -13.79 30.30 3.77
C TYR A 270 -14.40 31.48 2.99
N VAL A 271 -13.95 32.68 3.30
CA VAL A 271 -14.35 33.92 2.64
C VAL A 271 -13.19 34.55 1.88
N ASP A 272 -13.53 35.29 0.83
CA ASP A 272 -12.58 36.13 0.11
C ASP A 272 -12.06 37.25 1.05
N PRO A 273 -10.73 37.46 1.14
CA PRO A 273 -10.15 38.37 2.12
C PRO A 273 -10.43 39.85 1.83
N ASP A 274 -10.81 40.23 0.61
CA ASP A 274 -11.00 41.62 0.22
C ASP A 274 -12.49 42.02 0.25
N THR A 275 -13.39 41.09 -0.08
CA THR A 275 -14.84 41.32 -0.14
C THR A 275 -15.60 40.78 1.06
N GLY A 276 -15.03 39.83 1.81
CA GLY A 276 -15.71 39.11 2.89
C GLY A 276 -16.81 38.15 2.41
N LEU A 277 -16.95 37.94 1.10
CA LEU A 277 -17.97 37.04 0.54
C LEU A 277 -17.53 35.57 0.65
N PRO A 278 -18.44 34.65 0.96
CA PRO A 278 -18.12 33.22 1.02
C PRO A 278 -17.74 32.70 -0.37
N LEU A 279 -16.71 31.85 -0.40
CA LEU A 279 -16.31 31.16 -1.61
C LEU A 279 -17.37 30.13 -2.04
N PRO A 280 -17.51 29.84 -3.35
CA PRO A 280 -18.31 28.73 -3.83
C PRO A 280 -17.98 27.41 -3.12
N SER A 281 -19.02 26.68 -2.71
CA SER A 281 -18.83 25.33 -2.16
C SER A 281 -18.40 24.35 -3.24
N TRP A 282 -17.78 23.24 -2.85
CA TRP A 282 -17.46 22.14 -3.77
C TRP A 282 -18.68 21.66 -4.56
N ALA A 283 -19.82 21.52 -3.89
CA ALA A 283 -21.06 21.07 -4.52
C ALA A 283 -21.54 22.06 -5.59
N HIS A 284 -21.51 23.36 -5.28
CA HIS A 284 -21.86 24.44 -6.20
C HIS A 284 -20.94 24.47 -7.41
N ALA A 285 -19.62 24.36 -7.21
CA ALA A 285 -18.65 24.32 -8.31
C ALA A 285 -18.86 23.09 -9.23
N LEU A 286 -19.32 21.96 -8.67
CA LEU A 286 -19.72 20.81 -9.48
C LEU A 286 -21.04 21.03 -10.22
N ASP A 287 -22.00 21.76 -9.63
CA ASP A 287 -23.26 22.14 -10.29
C ASP A 287 -23.02 23.07 -11.48
N GLU A 288 -22.15 24.07 -11.34
CA GLU A 288 -21.74 24.94 -12.45
C GLU A 288 -21.09 24.13 -13.58
N LEU A 289 -20.21 23.20 -13.21
CA LEU A 289 -19.56 22.31 -14.17
C LEU A 289 -20.54 21.33 -14.84
N ASP A 290 -21.61 20.92 -14.16
CA ASP A 290 -22.68 20.09 -14.73
C ASP A 290 -23.60 20.90 -15.66
N ALA A 291 -23.82 22.19 -15.36
CA ALA A 291 -24.64 23.09 -16.15
C ALA A 291 -23.96 23.55 -17.45
N ASP A 292 -22.62 23.60 -17.47
CA ASP A 292 -21.83 23.94 -18.65
C ASP A 292 -21.85 22.80 -19.68
N ARG A 293 -22.46 23.08 -20.84
CA ARG A 293 -22.58 22.13 -21.96
C ARG A 293 -21.26 21.87 -22.68
N ASP A 294 -20.32 22.80 -22.59
CA ASP A 294 -19.00 22.75 -23.22
C ASP A 294 -17.90 22.31 -22.24
N ALA A 295 -18.29 21.98 -21.00
CA ALA A 295 -17.41 21.51 -19.95
C ALA A 295 -16.50 20.37 -20.43
N ARG A 296 -15.23 20.48 -20.09
CA ARG A 296 -14.21 19.46 -20.37
C ARG A 296 -13.71 18.87 -19.06
N PRO A 297 -13.27 17.60 -19.04
CA PRO A 297 -12.60 17.07 -17.87
C PRO A 297 -11.32 17.87 -17.61
N ALA A 298 -11.10 18.28 -16.36
CA ALA A 298 -9.91 19.01 -15.93
C ALA A 298 -8.61 18.24 -16.21
N HIS A 299 -8.68 16.90 -16.23
CA HIS A 299 -7.55 16.06 -16.62
C HIS A 299 -8.00 14.74 -17.25
N VAL A 300 -7.22 14.22 -18.20
CA VAL A 300 -7.41 12.86 -18.75
C VAL A 300 -6.11 12.08 -18.74
N MET A 301 -6.12 10.97 -18.01
CA MET A 301 -4.97 10.08 -17.84
C MET A 301 -5.15 8.78 -18.63
N ARG A 302 -4.03 8.24 -19.13
CA ARG A 302 -3.93 6.99 -19.89
C ARG A 302 -2.62 6.29 -19.57
N PHE A 303 -2.53 4.99 -19.86
CA PHE A 303 -1.24 4.30 -19.89
C PHE A 303 -0.43 4.69 -21.14
N GLY A 304 0.89 4.52 -21.04
CA GLY A 304 1.79 4.55 -22.17
C GLY A 304 1.63 3.34 -23.09
N THR A 305 2.40 3.32 -24.17
CA THR A 305 2.36 2.24 -25.17
C THR A 305 3.06 0.96 -24.72
N GLN A 306 3.96 1.06 -23.74
CA GLN A 306 4.75 -0.07 -23.25
C GLN A 306 3.96 -0.92 -22.25
N VAL A 307 3.79 -2.19 -22.61
CA VAL A 307 3.15 -3.23 -21.78
C VAL A 307 4.02 -4.48 -21.82
N ASP A 308 4.64 -4.83 -20.69
CA ASP A 308 5.35 -6.10 -20.54
C ASP A 308 4.39 -7.15 -19.98
N ILE A 309 4.36 -8.33 -20.58
CA ILE A 309 3.43 -9.41 -20.23
C ILE A 309 4.21 -10.72 -20.21
N LYS A 310 4.24 -11.37 -19.06
CA LYS A 310 4.87 -12.66 -18.84
C LYS A 310 3.83 -13.67 -18.34
N GLY A 311 3.89 -14.89 -18.88
CA GLY A 311 3.21 -16.03 -18.26
C GLY A 311 4.17 -16.62 -17.23
N ILE A 312 3.67 -16.96 -16.06
CA ILE A 312 4.45 -17.53 -14.96
C ILE A 312 3.68 -18.73 -14.43
N ASP A 313 4.38 -19.85 -14.32
CA ASP A 313 3.86 -21.08 -13.71
C ASP A 313 4.10 -21.08 -12.20
N GLY A 314 3.20 -21.70 -11.45
CA GLY A 314 3.31 -21.86 -10.01
C GLY A 314 4.55 -22.68 -9.63
N ALA A 315 5.10 -22.43 -8.44
CA ALA A 315 6.31 -23.10 -7.92
C ALA A 315 7.55 -22.99 -8.82
N SER A 316 7.58 -22.05 -9.77
CA SER A 316 8.76 -21.79 -10.60
C SER A 316 9.73 -20.79 -9.93
N PRO A 317 11.05 -20.83 -10.22
CA PRO A 317 11.99 -19.81 -9.77
C PRO A 317 11.63 -18.38 -10.22
N ASP A 318 10.88 -18.27 -11.32
CA ASP A 318 10.39 -17.00 -11.85
C ASP A 318 9.23 -16.44 -11.03
N ALA A 319 8.33 -17.30 -10.52
CA ALA A 319 7.29 -16.89 -9.57
C ALA A 319 7.92 -16.32 -8.29
N ASP A 320 8.89 -17.02 -7.72
CA ASP A 320 9.62 -16.56 -6.53
C ASP A 320 10.33 -15.22 -6.75
N ARG A 321 10.97 -15.07 -7.92
CA ARG A 321 11.63 -13.81 -8.31
C ARG A 321 10.61 -12.69 -8.44
N ALA A 322 9.46 -12.95 -9.05
CA ALA A 322 8.42 -11.96 -9.24
C ALA A 322 7.74 -11.54 -7.92
N VAL A 323 7.51 -12.46 -6.98
CA VAL A 323 7.02 -12.14 -5.62
C VAL A 323 8.03 -11.25 -4.89
N ARG A 324 9.33 -11.60 -4.94
CA ARG A 324 10.38 -10.78 -4.34
C ARG A 324 10.45 -9.39 -4.96
N TYR A 325 10.20 -9.30 -6.26
CA TYR A 325 10.18 -8.06 -7.01
C TYR A 325 8.96 -7.17 -6.66
N LEU A 326 7.73 -7.72 -6.63
CA LEU A 326 6.51 -6.99 -6.23
C LEU A 326 6.64 -6.37 -4.84
N THR A 327 7.27 -7.10 -3.93
CA THR A 327 7.43 -6.66 -2.54
C THR A 327 8.72 -5.88 -2.30
N LYS A 328 9.56 -5.66 -3.34
CA LYS A 328 10.87 -5.00 -3.21
C LYS A 328 10.75 -3.55 -2.74
N TYR A 329 9.77 -2.80 -3.24
CA TYR A 329 9.66 -1.36 -3.00
C TYR A 329 8.55 -0.94 -2.06
N LEU A 330 7.91 -1.92 -1.39
CA LEU A 330 6.94 -1.64 -0.34
C LEU A 330 7.56 -0.77 0.77
N THR A 331 8.85 -0.98 1.06
CA THR A 331 9.51 -0.39 2.22
C THR A 331 10.30 0.89 1.94
N LYS A 332 10.55 1.19 0.67
CA LYS A 332 11.37 2.34 0.24
C LYS A 332 10.52 3.57 -0.02
N ALA A 333 11.07 4.76 0.25
CA ALA A 333 10.50 6.00 -0.25
C ALA A 333 10.52 6.01 -1.79
N VAL A 334 9.66 6.83 -2.40
CA VAL A 334 9.61 6.96 -3.86
C VAL A 334 10.89 7.64 -4.36
N THR A 335 11.31 8.70 -3.67
CA THR A 335 12.56 9.44 -3.92
C THR A 335 13.79 8.56 -3.80
N ASP A 336 13.81 7.66 -2.82
CA ASP A 336 15.02 6.92 -2.44
C ASP A 336 15.26 5.68 -3.32
N THR A 337 14.47 5.50 -4.38
CA THR A 337 14.51 4.28 -5.20
C THR A 337 15.74 4.24 -6.11
N TYR A 338 16.17 5.41 -6.61
CA TYR A 338 17.30 5.54 -7.55
C TYR A 338 18.34 6.58 -7.10
N THR A 339 18.19 7.14 -5.91
CA THR A 339 19.25 7.90 -5.26
C THR A 339 20.20 6.92 -4.58
N ASP A 340 21.44 7.36 -4.39
CA ASP A 340 22.44 6.58 -3.66
C ASP A 340 21.98 6.40 -2.19
N PRO A 341 21.70 5.17 -1.72
CA PRO A 341 21.23 4.93 -0.35
C PRO A 341 22.25 5.34 0.72
N GLU A 342 23.53 5.34 0.37
CA GLU A 342 24.65 5.66 1.28
C GLU A 342 25.01 7.16 1.20
N GLY A 343 24.41 7.89 0.26
CA GLY A 343 24.61 9.33 0.09
C GLY A 343 26.02 9.72 -0.39
N GLU A 344 26.84 8.75 -0.79
CA GLU A 344 28.21 8.99 -1.25
C GLU A 344 28.24 9.74 -2.60
N HIS A 345 27.25 9.50 -3.47
CA HIS A 345 27.11 10.15 -4.77
C HIS A 345 25.69 10.69 -5.00
N VAL A 346 25.44 11.94 -4.61
CA VAL A 346 24.18 12.65 -4.88
C VAL A 346 24.15 13.16 -6.33
N ASP A 347 23.25 12.63 -7.17
CA ASP A 347 23.00 13.19 -8.50
C ASP A 347 22.14 14.46 -8.36
N VAL A 348 22.80 15.62 -8.32
CA VAL A 348 22.16 16.94 -8.18
C VAL A 348 21.07 17.19 -9.23
N ALA A 349 21.24 16.70 -10.45
CA ALA A 349 20.24 16.89 -11.50
C ALA A 349 19.00 16.01 -11.28
N TYR A 350 19.17 14.86 -10.62
CA TYR A 350 18.07 14.00 -10.19
C TYR A 350 17.29 14.62 -9.03
N GLU A 351 17.97 15.17 -8.03
CA GLU A 351 17.33 15.90 -6.93
C GLU A 351 16.54 17.12 -7.45
N ALA A 352 17.12 17.89 -8.37
CA ALA A 352 16.41 19.00 -9.01
C ALA A 352 15.18 18.54 -9.83
N HIS A 353 15.21 17.33 -10.40
CA HIS A 353 14.06 16.73 -11.07
C HIS A 353 12.95 16.35 -10.09
N ILE A 354 13.32 15.77 -8.94
CA ILE A 354 12.41 15.50 -7.82
C ILE A 354 11.75 16.79 -7.33
N ASP A 355 12.55 17.84 -7.08
CA ASP A 355 12.07 19.11 -6.55
C ASP A 355 11.11 19.82 -7.51
N ARG A 356 11.37 19.77 -8.83
CA ARG A 356 10.47 20.32 -9.83
C ARG A 356 9.11 19.59 -9.87
N LEU A 357 9.11 18.27 -9.73
CA LEU A 357 7.87 17.50 -9.65
C LEU A 357 7.13 17.80 -8.35
N HIS A 358 7.84 17.86 -7.23
CA HIS A 358 7.29 18.20 -5.91
C HIS A 358 6.69 19.61 -5.88
N ALA A 359 7.32 20.58 -6.52
CA ALA A 359 6.81 21.95 -6.64
C ALA A 359 5.45 22.03 -7.32
N GLN A 360 5.19 21.19 -8.34
CA GLN A 360 3.86 21.06 -8.95
C GLN A 360 2.87 20.43 -7.98
N LEU A 361 3.25 19.30 -7.38
CA LEU A 361 2.41 18.57 -6.44
C LEU A 361 1.94 19.45 -5.29
N ARG A 362 2.77 20.38 -4.81
CA ARG A 362 2.43 21.29 -3.71
C ARG A 362 1.07 21.97 -3.91
N TYR A 363 0.75 22.42 -5.12
CA TYR A 363 -0.45 23.24 -5.37
C TYR A 363 -1.56 22.56 -6.17
N LEU A 364 -1.31 21.39 -6.76
CA LEU A 364 -2.36 20.65 -7.48
C LEU A 364 -3.34 19.99 -6.49
N PRO A 365 -4.66 20.02 -6.70
CA PRO A 365 -5.60 19.33 -5.81
C PRO A 365 -5.46 17.80 -5.90
N CYS A 366 -5.35 17.09 -4.75
CA CYS A 366 -5.24 15.63 -4.72
C CYS A 366 -6.60 14.90 -4.58
N SER A 367 -7.60 15.56 -3.99
CA SER A 367 -8.93 15.04 -3.64
C SER A 367 -9.94 16.19 -3.53
N PRO A 368 -11.25 15.91 -3.47
CA PRO A 368 -12.27 16.92 -3.16
C PRO A 368 -12.03 17.68 -1.84
N ASP A 369 -11.43 17.03 -0.85
CA ASP A 369 -11.09 17.63 0.46
C ASP A 369 -9.77 18.39 0.48
N CYS A 370 -9.08 18.49 -0.66
CA CYS A 370 -7.74 19.08 -0.69
C CYS A 370 -7.78 20.59 -0.42
N ALA A 371 -6.94 21.06 0.50
CA ALA A 371 -6.78 22.48 0.82
C ALA A 371 -6.42 23.35 -0.41
N ASN A 372 -5.85 22.75 -1.46
CA ASN A 372 -5.48 23.45 -2.68
C ASN A 372 -6.68 24.00 -3.46
N TRP A 373 -7.91 23.56 -3.21
CA TRP A 373 -9.11 24.18 -3.81
C TRP A 373 -9.22 25.67 -3.47
N LEU A 374 -8.73 26.08 -2.30
CA LEU A 374 -8.69 27.49 -1.90
C LEU A 374 -7.84 28.34 -2.84
N ARG A 375 -6.84 27.77 -3.53
CA ARG A 375 -6.05 28.49 -4.55
C ARG A 375 -6.90 28.89 -5.77
N TYR A 376 -7.89 28.08 -6.08
CA TYR A 376 -8.74 28.17 -7.26
C TYR A 376 -10.12 28.78 -6.94
N GLY A 377 -10.27 29.36 -5.74
CA GLY A 377 -11.49 30.02 -5.31
C GLY A 377 -12.67 29.08 -5.08
N VAL A 378 -12.41 27.82 -4.71
CA VAL A 378 -13.45 26.84 -4.35
C VAL A 378 -13.17 26.32 -2.94
N GLN A 379 -14.21 26.16 -2.13
CA GLN A 379 -14.07 25.52 -0.83
C GLN A 379 -13.88 24.00 -1.01
N PRO A 380 -12.98 23.35 -0.25
CA PRO A 380 -12.90 21.90 -0.18
C PRO A 380 -14.26 21.28 0.19
N GLN A 381 -14.49 20.01 -0.16
CA GLN A 381 -15.76 19.34 0.10
C GLN A 381 -16.16 19.34 1.58
N ASN A 382 -15.20 19.11 2.47
CA ASN A 382 -15.38 19.21 3.92
C ASN A 382 -14.41 20.26 4.47
N PRO A 383 -14.74 21.56 4.40
CA PRO A 383 -13.84 22.61 4.83
C PRO A 383 -13.76 22.64 6.36
N GLY A 384 -12.56 22.90 6.88
CA GLY A 384 -12.31 23.10 8.30
C GLY A 384 -11.29 24.21 8.51
N PRO A 385 -11.11 24.71 9.75
CA PRO A 385 -10.17 25.78 10.04
C PRO A 385 -8.71 25.37 9.75
N GLY A 386 -7.88 26.33 9.36
CA GLY A 386 -6.43 26.15 9.23
C GLY A 386 -5.96 25.51 7.91
N LEU A 387 -6.85 25.31 6.94
CA LEU A 387 -6.46 24.86 5.60
C LEU A 387 -5.83 26.02 4.83
N VAL A 388 -4.68 25.76 4.21
CA VAL A 388 -3.95 26.74 3.40
C VAL A 388 -3.51 26.07 2.11
N ALA A 389 -3.71 26.75 0.98
CA ALA A 389 -3.21 26.30 -0.31
C ALA A 389 -1.68 26.07 -0.27
N GLY A 390 -1.21 24.94 -0.80
CA GLY A 390 0.18 24.53 -0.74
C GLY A 390 0.57 23.73 0.50
N HIS A 391 -0.35 23.55 1.46
CA HIS A 391 -0.11 22.90 2.76
C HIS A 391 -1.17 21.83 3.09
N CYS A 392 -1.68 21.13 2.07
CA CYS A 392 -2.61 20.02 2.29
C CYS A 392 -1.93 18.90 3.10
N PRO A 393 -2.58 18.34 4.15
CA PRO A 393 -2.00 17.31 5.03
C PRO A 393 -1.86 15.93 4.38
N SER A 394 -2.39 15.75 3.17
CA SER A 394 -2.28 14.48 2.45
C SER A 394 -0.84 14.15 2.12
N LYS A 395 -0.43 12.92 2.43
CA LYS A 395 0.90 12.38 2.08
C LYS A 395 1.23 12.49 0.59
N ALA A 396 0.23 12.63 -0.28
CA ALA A 396 0.43 12.82 -1.71
C ALA A 396 1.29 14.07 -2.04
N HIS A 397 1.26 15.08 -1.18
CA HIS A 397 2.04 16.31 -1.32
C HIS A 397 3.42 16.22 -0.66
N ASP A 398 3.73 15.14 0.04
CA ASP A 398 5.06 14.95 0.62
C ASP A 398 6.07 14.67 -0.49
N ARG A 399 7.25 15.26 -0.33
CA ARG A 399 8.40 14.99 -1.22
C ARG A 399 8.72 13.50 -1.29
N GLU A 400 8.56 12.77 -0.18
CA GLU A 400 8.83 11.33 -0.08
C GLU A 400 7.89 10.44 -0.93
N HIS A 401 6.66 10.92 -1.18
CA HIS A 401 5.59 10.16 -1.84
C HIS A 401 5.35 10.59 -3.29
N LEU A 402 5.73 11.81 -3.68
CA LEU A 402 5.64 12.34 -5.05
C LEU A 402 4.30 12.03 -5.75
N GLY A 403 3.19 12.36 -5.10
CA GLY A 403 1.84 12.16 -5.64
C GLY A 403 1.21 10.81 -5.26
N LEU A 404 1.98 9.83 -4.81
CA LEU A 404 1.47 8.53 -4.37
C LEU A 404 1.11 8.54 -2.87
N GLY A 405 0.08 9.33 -2.51
CA GLY A 405 -0.38 9.44 -1.11
C GLY A 405 -1.18 8.25 -0.60
N GLY A 406 -1.70 7.41 -1.50
CA GLY A 406 -2.42 6.18 -1.17
C GLY A 406 -1.50 4.98 -0.98
N ARG A 407 -2.09 3.79 -0.82
CA ARG A 407 -1.30 2.55 -0.70
C ARG A 407 -0.55 2.25 -1.99
N ARG A 408 0.71 1.84 -1.82
CA ARG A 408 1.57 1.38 -2.93
C ARG A 408 1.40 -0.09 -3.27
N VAL A 409 0.67 -0.84 -2.45
CA VAL A 409 0.31 -2.24 -2.73
C VAL A 409 -1.20 -2.34 -2.84
N LEU A 410 -1.65 -2.85 -3.98
CA LEU A 410 -3.05 -2.99 -4.36
C LEU A 410 -3.35 -4.48 -4.47
N VAL A 411 -4.23 -4.98 -3.61
CA VAL A 411 -4.54 -6.41 -3.51
C VAL A 411 -6.03 -6.58 -3.63
N SER A 412 -6.46 -7.56 -4.43
CA SER A 412 -7.88 -7.90 -4.51
C SER A 412 -8.34 -8.59 -3.22
N ARG A 413 -9.56 -8.28 -2.77
CA ARG A 413 -10.14 -8.89 -1.54
C ARG A 413 -10.17 -10.42 -1.59
N LYS A 414 -10.47 -11.00 -2.75
CA LYS A 414 -10.48 -12.45 -2.98
C LYS A 414 -9.13 -12.97 -3.49
N TRP A 415 -8.02 -12.31 -3.13
CA TRP A 415 -6.69 -12.82 -3.41
C TRP A 415 -6.39 -14.04 -2.52
N SER A 416 -6.00 -13.88 -1.26
CA SER A 416 -5.82 -15.03 -0.37
C SER A 416 -7.13 -15.52 0.26
N GLY A 417 -8.19 -14.72 0.24
CA GLY A 417 -9.39 -14.94 1.08
C GLY A 417 -9.16 -14.62 2.56
N LYS A 418 -7.99 -14.06 2.89
CA LYS A 418 -7.52 -13.75 4.24
C LYS A 418 -7.03 -12.31 4.33
N THR A 419 -7.36 -11.66 5.44
CA THR A 419 -6.82 -10.38 5.92
C THR A 419 -5.37 -10.52 6.38
N LEU A 420 -4.66 -9.39 6.52
CA LEU A 420 -3.31 -9.39 7.10
C LEU A 420 -3.27 -9.90 8.54
N THR A 421 -4.34 -9.67 9.31
CA THR A 421 -4.44 -10.16 10.70
C THR A 421 -4.51 -11.67 10.75
N GLU A 422 -5.31 -12.29 9.87
CA GLU A 422 -5.36 -13.75 9.74
C GLU A 422 -4.01 -14.33 9.29
N HIS A 423 -3.33 -13.69 8.32
CA HIS A 423 -1.96 -14.09 7.94
C HIS A 423 -0.96 -14.02 9.11
N ARG A 424 -1.10 -13.03 10.00
CA ARG A 424 -0.27 -12.93 11.22
C ARG A 424 -0.62 -14.06 12.20
N ALA A 425 -1.91 -14.36 12.36
CA ALA A 425 -2.40 -15.41 13.24
C ALA A 425 -1.96 -16.80 12.79
N ASP A 426 -2.06 -17.13 11.49
CA ASP A 426 -1.59 -18.39 10.92
C ASP A 426 -0.11 -18.62 11.22
N ARG A 427 0.73 -17.59 11.00
CA ARG A 427 2.16 -17.64 11.31
C ARG A 427 2.43 -17.86 12.80
N ALA A 428 1.64 -17.25 13.68
CA ALA A 428 1.76 -17.45 15.12
C ALA A 428 1.34 -18.88 15.53
N THR A 429 0.29 -19.43 14.91
CA THR A 429 -0.16 -20.81 15.12
C THR A 429 0.91 -21.82 14.74
N VAL A 430 1.56 -21.67 13.58
CA VAL A 430 2.67 -22.55 13.16
C VAL A 430 3.80 -22.55 14.20
N VAL A 431 4.22 -21.38 14.67
CA VAL A 431 5.27 -21.28 15.70
C VAL A 431 4.83 -21.96 17.00
N ARG A 432 3.57 -21.78 17.41
CA ARG A 432 3.02 -22.38 18.63
C ARG A 432 3.01 -23.91 18.54
N GLN A 433 2.55 -24.47 17.44
CA GLN A 433 2.50 -25.91 17.21
C GLN A 433 3.90 -26.55 17.27
N VAL A 434 4.91 -25.90 16.68
CA VAL A 434 6.30 -26.37 16.75
C VAL A 434 6.84 -26.37 18.19
N LEU A 435 6.54 -25.33 18.97
CA LEU A 435 6.95 -25.26 20.38
C LEU A 435 6.24 -26.32 21.23
N GLU A 436 4.92 -26.46 21.05
CA GLU A 436 4.10 -27.47 21.75
C GLU A 436 4.56 -28.90 21.46
N ALA A 437 4.88 -29.21 20.19
CA ALA A 437 5.41 -30.51 19.79
C ALA A 437 6.76 -30.84 20.47
N ALA A 438 7.59 -29.84 20.74
CA ALA A 438 8.83 -30.00 21.49
C ALA A 438 8.65 -30.02 23.03
N GLY A 439 7.41 -30.08 23.52
CA GLY A 439 7.10 -30.01 24.95
C GLY A 439 7.38 -28.65 25.59
N ILE A 440 7.66 -27.62 24.79
CA ILE A 440 7.87 -26.26 25.26
C ILE A 440 6.50 -25.61 25.37
N ALA A 441 6.01 -25.46 26.61
CA ALA A 441 4.82 -24.68 26.86
C ALA A 441 5.01 -23.27 26.28
N ALA A 442 4.23 -22.92 25.26
CA ALA A 442 4.21 -21.59 24.67
C ALA A 442 3.55 -20.60 25.66
N LEU A 443 4.24 -20.31 26.77
CA LEU A 443 3.73 -19.63 27.95
C LEU A 443 3.30 -18.16 27.74
N GLU A 444 3.39 -17.61 26.53
CA GLU A 444 3.27 -16.16 26.32
C GLU A 444 2.23 -15.74 25.26
N ALA A 445 1.66 -16.66 24.47
CA ALA A 445 0.80 -16.27 23.35
C ALA A 445 -0.58 -15.67 23.75
N GLY A 446 -1.00 -15.80 25.01
CA GLY A 446 -2.25 -15.24 25.53
C GLY A 446 -2.12 -14.51 26.86
N ARG A 447 -0.90 -14.35 27.40
CA ARG A 447 -0.64 -13.96 28.80
C ARG A 447 -1.19 -12.57 29.17
N LEU A 448 -1.50 -11.72 28.19
CA LEU A 448 -1.97 -10.35 28.40
C LEU A 448 -3.11 -9.99 27.44
N SER A 449 -3.82 -10.99 26.90
CA SER A 449 -4.91 -10.74 25.95
C SER A 449 -6.06 -10.00 26.62
N ALA A 450 -6.66 -9.05 25.90
CA ALA A 450 -7.88 -8.38 26.35
C ALA A 450 -9.07 -9.35 26.50
N GLU A 451 -8.98 -10.53 25.90
CA GLU A 451 -9.99 -11.60 25.97
C GLU A 451 -9.89 -12.42 27.27
N VAL A 452 -8.80 -12.30 28.03
CA VAL A 452 -8.69 -12.94 29.34
C VAL A 452 -9.52 -12.13 30.32
N LEU A 453 -10.59 -12.72 30.82
CA LEU A 453 -11.48 -12.09 31.78
C LEU A 453 -11.05 -12.42 33.23
N ASP A 454 -11.29 -11.48 34.13
CA ASP A 454 -11.22 -11.70 35.56
C ASP A 454 -12.47 -12.45 36.07
N HIS A 455 -12.52 -12.68 37.38
CA HIS A 455 -13.64 -13.35 38.04
C HIS A 455 -14.99 -12.63 37.90
N ASP A 456 -14.99 -11.34 37.55
CA ASP A 456 -16.18 -10.51 37.35
C ASP A 456 -16.58 -10.40 35.87
N GLY A 457 -15.91 -11.12 34.98
CA GLY A 457 -16.17 -11.09 33.54
C GLY A 457 -15.65 -9.82 32.85
N LYS A 458 -14.75 -9.06 33.48
CA LYS A 458 -14.10 -7.87 32.89
C LYS A 458 -12.70 -8.22 32.38
N PRO A 459 -12.12 -7.44 31.44
CA PRO A 459 -10.75 -7.69 30.99
C PRO A 459 -9.75 -7.66 32.15
N ARG A 460 -9.06 -8.78 32.38
CA ARG A 460 -8.08 -8.94 33.47
C ARG A 460 -6.85 -8.04 33.29
N PHE A 461 -6.49 -7.75 32.04
CA PHE A 461 -5.30 -6.98 31.70
C PHE A 461 -5.69 -5.60 31.18
N VAL A 462 -5.42 -4.58 31.99
CA VAL A 462 -5.69 -3.18 31.64
C VAL A 462 -4.44 -2.56 31.05
N TRP A 463 -4.60 -1.96 29.86
CA TRP A 463 -3.50 -1.38 29.09
C TRP A 463 -3.53 0.15 29.17
N GLU A 464 -2.40 0.74 29.52
CA GLU A 464 -2.21 2.20 29.56
C GLU A 464 -1.08 2.61 28.62
N ASP A 465 -1.29 3.67 27.84
CA ASP A 465 -0.23 4.28 27.05
C ASP A 465 0.79 4.94 27.98
N LEU A 466 2.06 4.58 27.81
CA LEU A 466 3.14 5.22 28.53
C LEU A 466 3.87 6.18 27.61
N PRO A 467 3.82 7.50 27.84
CA PRO A 467 4.62 8.43 27.05
C PRO A 467 6.09 8.04 27.16
N VAL A 468 6.75 7.99 26.00
CA VAL A 468 8.17 7.57 25.87
C VAL A 468 9.12 8.59 26.51
N GLY A 469 8.63 9.78 26.85
CA GLY A 469 9.40 10.86 27.48
C GLY A 469 10.01 10.43 28.81
N GLY A 470 11.31 10.16 28.82
CA GLY A 470 12.10 9.99 30.04
C GLY A 470 12.47 8.56 30.44
N ARG A 471 12.26 7.53 29.60
CA ARG A 471 12.82 6.18 29.87
C ARG A 471 14.03 5.86 29.01
N ASP A 472 14.90 5.03 29.58
CA ASP A 472 16.08 4.44 28.94
C ASP A 472 15.65 3.53 27.77
N TRP A 473 15.48 4.15 26.60
CA TRP A 473 15.18 3.49 25.32
C TRP A 473 16.15 2.33 25.08
N ALA A 474 17.43 2.53 25.39
CA ALA A 474 18.47 1.52 25.26
C ALA A 474 18.17 0.31 26.14
N THR A 475 17.77 0.49 27.40
CA THR A 475 17.35 -0.61 28.28
C THR A 475 16.17 -1.38 27.73
N VAL A 476 15.11 -0.70 27.29
CA VAL A 476 13.91 -1.39 26.78
C VAL A 476 14.22 -2.18 25.51
N VAL A 477 14.90 -1.57 24.54
CA VAL A 477 15.25 -2.21 23.28
C VAL A 477 16.26 -3.34 23.50
N ALA A 478 17.25 -3.16 24.39
CA ALA A 478 18.18 -4.22 24.76
C ALA A 478 17.45 -5.41 25.42
N GLY A 479 16.49 -5.14 26.31
CA GLY A 479 15.61 -6.17 26.89
C GLY A 479 14.86 -6.96 25.81
N SER A 480 14.23 -6.26 24.86
CA SER A 480 13.56 -6.90 23.72
C SER A 480 14.52 -7.69 22.80
N VAL A 481 15.77 -7.26 22.66
CA VAL A 481 16.81 -8.04 21.94
C VAL A 481 17.12 -9.34 22.65
N MET A 482 17.33 -9.30 23.96
CA MET A 482 17.65 -10.51 24.73
C MET A 482 16.48 -11.50 24.72
N GLU A 483 15.25 -11.01 24.87
CA GLU A 483 14.04 -11.81 24.71
C GLU A 483 13.93 -12.42 23.30
N ARG A 484 14.18 -11.62 22.26
CA ARG A 484 14.14 -12.10 20.86
C ARG A 484 15.15 -13.21 20.59
N ARG A 485 16.34 -13.13 21.18
CA ARG A 485 17.38 -14.17 21.10
C ARG A 485 16.94 -15.44 21.79
N ARG A 486 16.48 -15.33 23.04
CA ARG A 486 15.93 -16.45 23.82
C ARG A 486 14.83 -17.19 23.05
N TRP A 487 13.85 -16.46 22.51
CA TRP A 487 12.78 -17.07 21.70
C TRP A 487 13.28 -17.71 20.41
N ARG A 488 14.31 -17.13 19.76
CA ARG A 488 14.90 -17.73 18.55
C ARG A 488 15.62 -19.03 18.89
N GLU A 489 16.40 -19.06 19.96
CA GLU A 489 17.10 -20.25 20.45
C GLU A 489 16.10 -21.36 20.82
N GLN A 490 15.04 -21.02 21.57
CA GLN A 490 13.96 -21.95 21.89
C GLN A 490 13.29 -22.52 20.64
N TYR A 491 12.99 -21.69 19.64
CA TYR A 491 12.36 -22.15 18.40
C TYR A 491 13.29 -23.02 17.54
N GLU A 492 14.58 -22.69 17.42
CA GLU A 492 15.54 -23.52 16.67
C GLU A 492 15.88 -24.82 17.41
N GLU A 493 15.83 -24.85 18.74
CA GLU A 493 15.89 -26.09 19.52
C GLU A 493 14.65 -26.94 19.28
N ALA A 494 13.45 -26.35 19.36
CA ALA A 494 12.19 -27.05 19.09
C ALA A 494 12.16 -27.67 17.69
N LYS A 495 12.57 -26.91 16.67
CA LYS A 495 12.67 -27.42 15.30
C LYS A 495 13.62 -28.60 15.18
N ARG A 496 14.80 -28.54 15.80
CA ARG A 496 15.77 -29.65 15.79
C ARG A 496 15.21 -30.89 16.49
N ALA A 497 14.48 -30.72 17.59
CA ALA A 497 13.82 -31.82 18.28
C ALA A 497 12.69 -32.45 17.44
N SER A 498 11.96 -31.65 16.65
CA SER A 498 10.91 -32.14 15.77
C SER A 498 11.41 -32.78 14.47
N ASP A 499 12.61 -32.44 13.99
CA ASP A 499 13.18 -33.06 12.77
C ASP A 499 13.47 -34.57 12.93
N ASP A 500 13.60 -35.08 14.18
CA ASP A 500 13.76 -36.52 14.47
C ASP A 500 12.44 -37.31 14.42
N GLU A 501 11.27 -36.66 14.46
CA GLU A 501 9.93 -37.30 14.36
C GLU A 501 9.24 -37.03 13.00
N GLY A 502 9.89 -36.25 12.12
CA GLY A 502 9.30 -35.69 10.92
C GLY A 502 8.51 -34.40 11.21
N PRO A 503 8.35 -33.48 10.24
CA PRO A 503 7.78 -32.17 10.51
C PRO A 503 6.34 -32.27 11.05
N PRO A 504 6.02 -31.62 12.19
CA PRO A 504 4.73 -31.76 12.88
C PRO A 504 3.58 -31.07 12.14
N VAL A 505 3.91 -30.28 11.12
CA VAL A 505 2.98 -29.73 10.15
C VAL A 505 3.41 -30.19 8.77
N ASP A 506 2.44 -30.71 8.04
CA ASP A 506 2.56 -30.98 6.62
C ASP A 506 2.93 -29.67 5.92
N ASN A 507 4.22 -29.45 5.69
CA ASN A 507 4.72 -28.41 4.78
C ASN A 507 4.37 -28.77 3.32
N ARG A 508 3.23 -29.42 3.09
CA ARG A 508 2.57 -29.55 1.80
C ARG A 508 2.10 -28.16 1.39
N SER A 509 3.03 -27.40 0.83
CA SER A 509 2.76 -26.75 -0.43
C SER A 509 2.05 -27.77 -1.32
N ALA A 510 0.88 -27.43 -1.88
CA ALA A 510 0.01 -28.33 -2.64
C ALA A 510 0.64 -28.83 -3.96
N THR A 511 1.75 -29.55 -3.89
CA THR A 511 2.60 -29.92 -5.03
C THR A 511 3.14 -31.36 -4.96
N THR A 512 2.61 -32.23 -4.10
CA THR A 512 3.01 -33.65 -4.13
C THR A 512 1.80 -34.57 -4.03
N THR A 513 1.12 -34.75 -5.16
CA THR A 513 0.27 -35.93 -5.35
C THR A 513 1.21 -37.09 -5.70
N ALA A 514 1.43 -37.99 -4.76
CA ALA A 514 2.14 -39.23 -5.03
C ALA A 514 1.36 -40.04 -6.07
N ALA A 515 1.97 -40.25 -7.24
CA ALA A 515 1.52 -41.25 -8.19
C ALA A 515 1.77 -42.63 -7.57
N THR A 516 0.71 -43.29 -7.12
CA THR A 516 0.76 -44.69 -6.73
C THR A 516 0.96 -45.52 -8.00
N HIS A 517 2.20 -45.95 -8.24
CA HIS A 517 2.46 -47.09 -9.12
C HIS A 517 1.88 -48.34 -8.43
N ALA A 518 0.81 -48.89 -8.99
CA ALA A 518 0.42 -50.27 -8.76
C ALA A 518 0.82 -51.08 -10.00
N ALA A 519 1.46 -52.22 -9.73
CA ALA A 519 1.86 -53.24 -10.69
C ALA A 519 0.67 -53.93 -11.37
#